data_AF-A0AAE0XJD7-F1
#
_entry.id   AF-A0AAE0XJD7-F1
#
_cell.length_a   1.000
_cell.length_b   1.000
_cell.length_c   1.000
_cell.angle_alpha   90.00
_cell.angle_beta   90.00
_cell.angle_gamma   90.00
#
_symmetry.space_group_name_H-M   'P 1'
#
loop_
_entity.id
_entity.type
_entity.pdbx_description
1 polymer ?
#
loop_
_entity_poly.entity_id
_entity_poly.type
_entity_poly.pdbx_seq_one_letter_code
_entity_poly.pdbx_strand_id
1 'polypeptide(L)'
;MHQTTLLSVLGAATAVLGHPLKHNGHAGNATIKCPIVFDGRIKTASVLADFDSYSTSIFNPDYVKGGTLKWSEIIKFPNTGANARFDDADYKPFEVTLSDNSIFQTQKGFRRAGLQFQGDTNNDSPAATGIKTIHFSVKQDAQRPLNLTHEYLNVWHEAADYSANQFNFEVGTILGQTGLPKNTFKVLNRQNKQIWSTPVEKSDWQNFAITLDFNKNTLQVYYSKGDDPLKSVTQAVSNNNAGGGQYQIGLLKKPTGTSDVVNAGYQESKINEGQIYGSLFIEDSAGGCVSL
;
A
#
# COMPACT_ATOMS: atom_id res chain seq x y z
N MET A 1 -77.39 24.14 -6.19
CA MET A 1 -77.11 22.77 -5.70
C MET A 1 -75.76 22.35 -6.25
N HIS A 2 -74.74 22.28 -5.38
CA HIS A 2 -73.68 21.25 -5.38
C HIS A 2 -72.67 21.63 -4.29
N GLN A 3 -72.73 20.87 -3.19
CA GLN A 3 -71.71 20.85 -2.16
C GLN A 3 -70.48 20.14 -2.72
N THR A 4 -69.29 20.72 -2.52
CA THR A 4 -68.03 20.02 -2.77
C THR A 4 -67.24 19.98 -1.48
N THR A 5 -67.09 18.77 -0.97
CA THR A 5 -66.44 18.37 0.26
C THR A 5 -64.91 18.56 0.17
N LEU A 6 -64.31 19.27 1.13
CA LEU A 6 -62.86 19.27 1.34
C LEU A 6 -62.46 17.95 2.01
N LEU A 7 -61.62 17.14 1.35
CA LEU A 7 -60.89 16.04 1.98
C LEU A 7 -59.52 16.55 2.44
N SER A 8 -59.32 16.61 3.75
CA SER A 8 -58.02 16.81 4.40
C SER A 8 -57.26 15.48 4.48
N VAL A 9 -56.14 15.37 3.77
CA VAL A 9 -55.21 14.23 3.87
C VAL A 9 -54.15 14.57 4.92
N LEU A 10 -54.23 13.91 6.08
CA LEU A 10 -53.13 13.88 7.07
C LEU A 10 -52.01 12.98 6.52
N GLY A 11 -50.87 13.58 6.20
CA GLY A 11 -49.63 12.85 5.92
C GLY A 11 -49.00 12.40 7.24
N ALA A 12 -48.95 11.08 7.47
CA ALA A 12 -48.21 10.50 8.58
C ALA A 12 -46.70 10.62 8.33
N ALA A 13 -46.02 11.44 9.12
CA ALA A 13 -44.56 11.47 9.16
C ALA A 13 -44.07 10.24 9.93
N THR A 14 -43.57 9.23 9.21
CA THR A 14 -42.83 8.12 9.82
C THR A 14 -41.45 8.62 10.23
N ALA A 15 -41.27 8.85 11.53
CA ALA A 15 -39.96 9.04 12.13
C ALA A 15 -39.13 7.76 11.92
N VAL A 16 -38.15 7.81 11.02
CA VAL A 16 -37.15 6.75 10.90
C VAL A 16 -36.24 6.87 12.12
N LEU A 17 -36.54 6.08 13.15
CA LEU A 17 -35.62 5.84 14.25
C LEU A 17 -34.36 5.23 13.64
N GLY A 18 -33.29 6.03 13.60
CA GLY A 18 -31.96 5.58 13.26
C GLY A 18 -31.58 4.46 14.21
N HIS A 19 -31.55 3.23 13.69
CA HIS A 19 -30.96 2.13 14.41
C HIS A 19 -29.48 2.45 14.61
N PRO A 20 -28.93 2.34 15.82
CA PRO A 20 -27.48 2.38 15.98
C PRO A 20 -26.94 1.23 15.11
N LEU A 21 -26.07 1.55 14.17
CA LEU A 21 -25.27 0.55 13.48
C LEU A 21 -24.51 -0.19 14.57
N LYS A 22 -25.01 -1.36 14.95
CA LYS A 22 -24.21 -2.36 15.63
C LYS A 22 -23.07 -2.63 14.67
N HIS A 23 -21.85 -2.24 15.05
CA HIS A 23 -20.65 -2.85 14.52
C HIS A 23 -20.78 -4.34 14.84
N ASN A 24 -21.42 -5.07 13.93
CA ASN A 24 -21.43 -6.53 13.95
C ASN A 24 -19.98 -6.97 13.88
N GLY A 25 -19.64 -7.92 14.77
CA GLY A 25 -18.28 -8.33 15.06
C GLY A 25 -17.45 -8.59 13.80
N HIS A 26 -16.15 -8.30 13.93
CA HIS A 26 -15.14 -8.57 12.92
C HIS A 26 -15.42 -9.90 12.23
N ALA A 27 -15.71 -9.84 10.93
CA ALA A 27 -15.57 -11.01 10.10
C ALA A 27 -14.13 -11.51 10.32
N GLY A 28 -13.96 -12.75 10.77
CA GLY A 28 -12.64 -13.27 11.14
C GLY A 28 -11.61 -13.05 10.02
N ASN A 29 -10.34 -12.89 10.40
CA ASN A 29 -9.25 -12.65 9.46
C ASN A 29 -9.29 -13.65 8.30
N ALA A 30 -9.10 -13.15 7.08
CA ALA A 30 -9.16 -13.95 5.88
C ALA A 30 -8.01 -14.96 5.85
N THR A 31 -8.28 -16.15 5.31
CA THR A 31 -7.29 -17.23 5.22
C THR A 31 -6.46 -17.09 3.93
N ILE A 32 -5.14 -17.12 4.07
CA ILE A 32 -4.22 -17.28 2.93
C ILE A 32 -4.32 -18.72 2.45
N LYS A 33 -4.70 -18.92 1.18
CA LYS A 33 -4.93 -20.26 0.61
C LYS A 33 -3.90 -20.67 -0.44
N CYS A 34 -3.09 -19.73 -0.91
CA CYS A 34 -2.06 -19.97 -1.91
C CYS A 34 -0.69 -20.12 -1.21
N PRO A 35 0.27 -20.86 -1.82
CA PRO A 35 1.62 -20.96 -1.30
C PRO A 35 2.26 -19.58 -1.17
N ILE A 36 2.78 -19.25 0.01
CA ILE A 36 3.50 -18.00 0.24
C ILE A 36 4.93 -18.12 -0.32
N VAL A 37 5.33 -17.13 -1.12
CA VAL A 37 6.70 -16.97 -1.63
C VAL A 37 7.52 -16.14 -0.65
N PHE A 38 6.97 -15.01 -0.20
CA PHE A 38 7.56 -14.17 0.85
C PHE A 38 6.50 -13.76 1.86
N ASP A 39 6.77 -13.96 3.15
CA ASP A 39 5.89 -13.51 4.23
C ASP A 39 6.51 -12.29 4.92
N GLY A 40 5.90 -11.13 4.74
CA GLY A 40 6.31 -9.87 5.36
C GLY A 40 5.40 -9.45 6.51
N ARG A 41 4.50 -10.32 6.97
CA ARG A 41 3.64 -10.01 8.11
C ARG A 41 4.47 -10.05 9.39
N ILE A 42 4.37 -9.01 10.20
CA ILE A 42 5.19 -8.87 11.41
C ILE A 42 4.58 -9.69 12.53
N LYS A 43 5.32 -10.64 13.09
CA LYS A 43 4.86 -11.39 14.25
C LYS A 43 4.66 -10.47 15.46
N THR A 44 3.65 -10.75 16.28
CA THR A 44 3.38 -10.00 17.51
C THR A 44 4.59 -9.94 18.44
N ALA A 45 5.40 -11.01 18.48
CA ALA A 45 6.62 -11.13 19.26
C ALA A 45 7.83 -10.33 18.69
N SER A 46 7.81 -9.90 17.43
CA SER A 46 8.94 -9.18 16.83
C SER A 46 9.21 -7.85 17.55
N VAL A 47 10.48 -7.47 17.67
CA VAL A 47 10.90 -6.19 18.23
C VAL A 47 11.56 -5.33 17.15
N LEU A 48 11.62 -4.01 17.36
CA LEU A 48 12.19 -3.09 16.37
C LEU A 48 13.64 -3.42 16.01
N ALA A 49 14.42 -3.89 16.99
CA ALA A 49 15.81 -4.27 16.79
C ALA A 49 15.99 -5.49 15.85
N ASP A 50 14.95 -6.31 15.66
CA ASP A 50 15.03 -7.47 14.76
C ASP A 50 15.31 -7.03 13.32
N PHE A 51 14.81 -5.86 12.92
CA PHE A 51 14.95 -5.31 11.56
C PHE A 51 16.36 -4.81 11.22
N ASP A 52 17.27 -4.75 12.20
CA ASP A 52 18.61 -4.21 12.03
C ASP A 52 19.67 -5.30 11.76
N SER A 53 19.28 -6.57 11.67
CA SER A 53 20.21 -7.69 11.43
C SER A 53 19.64 -8.74 10.48
N TYR A 54 20.49 -9.27 9.58
CA TYR A 54 20.13 -10.38 8.69
C TYR A 54 19.74 -11.66 9.44
N SER A 55 20.19 -11.83 10.68
CA SER A 55 19.89 -13.04 11.47
C SER A 55 18.49 -13.06 12.05
N THR A 56 17.83 -11.91 12.12
CA THR A 56 16.53 -11.72 12.80
C THR A 56 15.48 -11.08 11.91
N SER A 57 15.89 -10.22 10.98
CA SER A 57 14.99 -9.45 10.12
C SER A 57 14.44 -10.32 9.00
N ILE A 58 13.13 -10.27 8.77
CA ILE A 58 12.49 -10.82 7.57
C ILE A 58 12.63 -9.90 6.33
N PHE A 59 13.27 -8.74 6.50
CA PHE A 59 13.60 -7.79 5.45
C PHE A 59 15.11 -7.56 5.36
N ASN A 60 15.58 -6.98 4.27
CA ASN A 60 16.95 -6.52 4.16
C ASN A 60 17.25 -5.38 5.18
N PRO A 61 18.24 -5.53 6.08
CA PRO A 61 18.52 -4.54 7.12
C PRO A 61 19.31 -3.31 6.62
N ASP A 62 19.94 -3.37 5.44
CA ASP A 62 20.96 -2.40 5.02
C ASP A 62 20.46 -1.42 3.96
N TYR A 63 19.71 -1.90 2.97
CA TYR A 63 19.44 -1.14 1.75
C TYR A 63 18.23 -0.20 1.84
N VAL A 64 18.20 0.76 0.91
CA VAL A 64 17.07 1.64 0.57
C VAL A 64 16.54 2.52 1.71
N LYS A 65 17.45 2.99 2.58
CA LYS A 65 17.18 3.98 3.64
C LYS A 65 18.34 4.94 3.84
N GLY A 66 18.15 5.96 4.67
CA GLY A 66 19.24 6.86 5.07
C GLY A 66 20.45 6.09 5.60
N GLY A 67 21.65 6.38 5.08
CA GLY A 67 22.86 5.59 5.38
C GLY A 67 23.28 5.59 6.86
N THR A 68 22.82 6.57 7.63
CA THR A 68 23.04 6.67 9.08
C THR A 68 21.89 6.13 9.92
N LEU A 69 20.75 5.81 9.30
CA LEU A 69 19.53 5.37 9.98
C LEU A 69 19.49 3.85 10.09
N LYS A 70 18.97 3.36 11.21
CA LYS A 70 18.57 1.98 11.43
C LYS A 70 17.10 1.78 11.12
N TRP A 71 16.69 0.55 10.78
CA TRP A 71 15.27 0.27 10.59
C TRP A 71 14.49 0.37 11.89
N SER A 72 15.11 0.05 13.04
CA SER A 72 14.50 0.28 14.35
C SER A 72 14.16 1.75 14.65
N GLU A 73 14.81 2.71 13.98
CA GLU A 73 14.52 4.14 14.09
C GLU A 73 13.38 4.56 13.16
N ILE A 74 13.29 3.93 11.98
CA ILE A 74 12.33 4.21 10.90
C ILE A 74 10.98 3.54 11.14
N ILE A 75 10.98 2.30 11.63
CA ILE A 75 9.79 1.49 11.83
C ILE A 75 9.13 1.83 13.17
N LYS A 76 7.81 1.86 13.19
CA LYS A 76 6.99 1.89 14.41
C LYS A 76 6.01 0.71 14.41
N PHE A 77 5.57 0.32 15.60
CA PHE A 77 4.43 -0.58 15.77
C PHE A 77 3.23 0.25 16.25
N PRO A 78 2.39 0.73 15.33
CA PRO A 78 1.23 1.54 15.69
C PRO A 78 0.15 0.68 16.36
N ASN A 79 -0.66 1.29 17.22
CA ASN A 79 -1.90 0.69 17.66
C ASN A 79 -3.03 1.09 16.70
N THR A 80 -3.48 0.16 15.87
CA THR A 80 -4.54 0.39 14.87
C THR A 80 -5.94 0.00 15.34
N GLY A 81 -6.07 -0.51 16.58
CA GLY A 81 -7.31 -1.04 17.15
C GLY A 81 -7.69 -2.43 16.60
N ALA A 82 -7.74 -2.57 15.27
CA ALA A 82 -7.98 -3.83 14.57
C ALA A 82 -6.78 -4.19 13.67
N ASN A 83 -6.51 -5.49 13.56
CA ASN A 83 -5.52 -6.04 12.62
C ASN A 83 -5.99 -5.87 11.17
N ALA A 84 -5.06 -5.94 10.24
CA ALA A 84 -5.38 -5.95 8.81
C ALA A 84 -5.98 -7.30 8.39
N ARG A 85 -6.67 -7.33 7.25
CA ARG A 85 -7.49 -8.44 6.76
C ARG A 85 -6.85 -9.85 6.86
N PHE A 86 -5.57 -9.99 6.52
CA PHE A 86 -4.83 -11.27 6.52
C PHE A 86 -3.85 -11.40 7.70
N ASP A 87 -3.98 -10.55 8.72
CA ASP A 87 -3.18 -10.57 9.94
C ASP A 87 -4.02 -11.18 11.07
N ASP A 88 -3.83 -12.48 11.32
CA ASP A 88 -4.39 -13.14 12.50
C ASP A 88 -3.78 -12.64 13.82
N ALA A 89 -4.15 -13.27 14.94
CA ALA A 89 -3.67 -12.88 16.27
C ALA A 89 -2.14 -13.02 16.45
N ASP A 90 -1.45 -13.75 15.55
CA ASP A 90 0.01 -13.90 15.59
C ASP A 90 0.74 -12.73 14.93
N TYR A 91 0.02 -11.83 14.24
CA TYR A 91 0.61 -10.72 13.50
C TYR A 91 0.14 -9.35 14.00
N LYS A 92 0.94 -8.32 13.72
CA LYS A 92 0.69 -6.93 14.07
C LYS A 92 1.04 -5.98 12.92
N PRO A 93 0.41 -4.80 12.86
CA PRO A 93 0.77 -3.78 11.88
C PRO A 93 2.14 -3.17 12.18
N PHE A 94 2.72 -2.56 11.16
CA PHE A 94 3.93 -1.75 11.27
C PHE A 94 3.77 -0.46 10.46
N GLU A 95 4.56 0.54 10.77
CA GLU A 95 4.58 1.81 10.07
C GLU A 95 5.99 2.11 9.59
N VAL A 96 6.13 2.53 8.34
CA VAL A 96 7.38 3.08 7.81
C VAL A 96 7.28 4.59 7.86
N THR A 97 8.27 5.24 8.47
CA THR A 97 8.29 6.71 8.65
C THR A 97 9.39 7.39 7.86
N LEU A 98 9.16 8.65 7.49
CA LEU A 98 10.13 9.54 6.87
C LEU A 98 10.43 10.71 7.80
N SER A 99 11.71 11.09 7.82
CA SER A 99 12.23 12.29 8.45
C SER A 99 13.14 13.04 7.49
N ASP A 100 13.64 14.21 7.90
CA ASP A 100 14.63 14.97 7.13
C ASP A 100 15.89 14.14 6.81
N ASN A 101 16.21 13.15 7.64
CA ASN A 101 17.39 12.28 7.50
C ASN A 101 17.17 11.10 6.55
N SER A 102 15.97 10.89 6.01
CA SER A 102 15.64 9.78 5.13
C SER A 102 16.21 9.96 3.71
N ILE A 103 17.50 10.25 3.59
CA ILE A 103 18.21 10.50 2.33
C ILE A 103 19.02 9.26 1.97
N PHE A 104 18.59 8.51 0.95
CA PHE A 104 19.32 7.35 0.46
C PHE A 104 20.53 7.80 -0.36
N GLN A 105 21.72 7.33 0.02
CA GLN A 105 23.00 7.73 -0.59
C GLN A 105 23.11 9.27 -0.70
N THR A 106 23.23 9.80 -1.92
CA THR A 106 23.35 11.23 -2.21
C THR A 106 22.08 11.82 -2.84
N GLN A 107 20.97 11.08 -2.87
CA GLN A 107 19.72 11.47 -3.54
C GLN A 107 18.91 12.46 -2.71
N LYS A 108 19.34 13.73 -2.70
CA LYS A 108 18.76 14.78 -1.84
C LYS A 108 17.36 15.22 -2.24
N GLY A 109 16.95 14.96 -3.49
CA GLY A 109 15.60 15.26 -3.96
C GLY A 109 14.56 14.36 -3.28
N PHE A 110 14.91 13.10 -2.98
CA PHE A 110 14.00 12.16 -2.36
C PHE A 110 14.05 12.17 -0.82
N ARG A 111 12.97 11.69 -0.22
CA ARG A 111 13.00 11.05 1.10
C ARG A 111 12.55 9.60 0.95
N ARG A 112 13.40 8.63 1.30
CA ARG A 112 13.17 7.21 1.01
C ARG A 112 13.46 6.31 2.20
N ALA A 113 12.55 5.37 2.41
CA ALA A 113 12.71 4.17 3.22
C ALA A 113 11.87 3.06 2.55
N GLY A 114 12.53 2.10 1.90
CA GLY A 114 11.88 0.96 1.24
C GLY A 114 12.37 -0.36 1.82
N LEU A 115 11.48 -1.12 2.46
CA LEU A 115 11.77 -2.49 2.87
C LEU A 115 11.79 -3.40 1.65
N GLN A 116 12.77 -4.29 1.60
CA GLN A 116 12.86 -5.38 0.62
C GLN A 116 12.78 -6.70 1.39
N PHE A 117 12.00 -7.66 0.92
CA PHE A 117 11.92 -8.97 1.58
C PHE A 117 13.30 -9.63 1.63
N GLN A 118 13.61 -10.31 2.73
CA GLN A 118 14.85 -11.08 2.79
C GLN A 118 14.80 -12.22 1.76
N GLY A 119 15.81 -12.28 0.89
CA GLY A 119 15.89 -13.27 -0.18
C GLY A 119 15.19 -12.85 -1.49
N ASP A 120 14.51 -11.71 -1.53
CA ASP A 120 14.03 -11.12 -2.79
C ASP A 120 15.20 -10.45 -3.50
N THR A 121 15.98 -11.24 -4.25
CA THR A 121 17.22 -10.81 -4.88
C THR A 121 16.97 -10.07 -6.19
N ASN A 122 17.83 -9.08 -6.48
CA ASN A 122 17.69 -8.23 -7.66
C ASN A 122 17.65 -9.02 -8.98
N ASN A 123 18.49 -10.05 -9.06
CA ASN A 123 18.44 -11.05 -10.11
C ASN A 123 17.82 -12.33 -9.55
N ASP A 124 17.08 -13.04 -10.38
CA ASP A 124 16.52 -14.38 -10.07
C ASP A 124 15.58 -14.42 -8.85
N SER A 125 14.92 -13.30 -8.52
CA SER A 125 13.88 -13.29 -7.48
C SER A 125 12.80 -14.34 -7.78
N PRO A 126 12.45 -15.21 -6.81
CA PRO A 126 11.32 -16.12 -6.97
C PRO A 126 9.98 -15.38 -7.09
N ALA A 127 9.91 -14.10 -6.71
CA ALA A 127 8.73 -13.26 -6.86
C ALA A 127 8.66 -12.50 -8.19
N ALA A 128 9.68 -12.61 -9.05
CA ALA A 128 9.75 -11.97 -10.36
C ALA A 128 9.54 -12.94 -11.55
N THR A 129 8.92 -14.11 -11.30
CA THR A 129 8.66 -15.13 -12.33
C THR A 129 7.28 -15.79 -12.18
N GLY A 130 6.77 -16.37 -13.26
CA GLY A 130 5.47 -17.06 -13.26
C GLY A 130 4.30 -16.10 -13.03
N ILE A 131 3.42 -16.42 -12.09
CA ILE A 131 2.30 -15.56 -11.68
C ILE A 131 2.42 -15.30 -10.18
N LYS A 132 2.52 -14.03 -9.79
CA LYS A 132 2.76 -13.64 -8.40
C LYS A 132 1.77 -12.57 -8.00
N THR A 133 1.26 -12.66 -6.77
CA THR A 133 0.37 -11.64 -6.22
C THR A 133 0.96 -11.11 -4.94
N ILE A 134 1.27 -9.82 -4.91
CA ILE A 134 1.56 -9.13 -3.66
C ILE A 134 0.25 -8.72 -3.00
N HIS A 135 0.12 -9.00 -1.72
CA HIS A 135 -0.94 -8.55 -0.83
C HIS A 135 -0.37 -7.54 0.15
N PHE A 136 -1.14 -6.50 0.42
CA PHE A 136 -0.83 -5.50 1.44
C PHE A 136 -2.09 -4.73 1.82
N SER A 137 -2.15 -4.29 3.06
CA SER A 137 -3.17 -3.40 3.56
C SER A 137 -2.53 -2.12 4.07
N VAL A 138 -3.19 -0.99 3.88
CA VAL A 138 -2.72 0.31 4.34
C VAL A 138 -3.74 0.99 5.23
N LYS A 139 -3.26 1.74 6.23
CA LYS A 139 -4.07 2.61 7.10
C LYS A 139 -3.34 3.95 7.29
N GLN A 140 -4.07 5.05 7.32
CA GLN A 140 -3.44 6.37 7.53
C GLN A 140 -3.11 6.59 9.01
N ASP A 141 -1.94 7.16 9.29
CA ASP A 141 -1.61 7.66 10.63
C ASP A 141 -1.96 9.15 10.76
N ALA A 142 -2.90 9.47 11.65
CA ALA A 142 -3.27 10.84 11.94
C ALA A 142 -2.15 11.63 12.65
N GLN A 143 -1.19 10.96 13.29
CA GLN A 143 -0.04 11.59 13.95
C GLN A 143 1.11 11.86 12.98
N ARG A 144 1.12 11.23 11.80
CA ARG A 144 2.17 11.35 10.77
C ARG A 144 1.58 11.46 9.36
N PRO A 145 0.67 12.42 9.11
CA PRO A 145 -0.02 12.50 7.84
C PRO A 145 0.95 12.75 6.69
N LEU A 146 0.74 12.08 5.56
CA LEU A 146 1.46 12.37 4.32
C LEU A 146 1.06 13.75 3.77
N ASN A 147 2.03 14.52 3.25
CA ASN A 147 1.72 15.74 2.52
C ASN A 147 1.43 15.44 1.04
N LEU A 148 0.15 15.24 0.71
CA LEU A 148 -0.29 14.85 -0.63
C LEU A 148 -0.06 15.90 -1.73
N THR A 149 0.54 17.07 -1.45
CA THR A 149 1.09 17.93 -2.52
C THR A 149 2.36 17.34 -3.16
N HIS A 150 3.01 16.39 -2.49
CA HIS A 150 4.09 15.57 -3.02
C HIS A 150 3.55 14.26 -3.60
N GLU A 151 4.35 13.60 -4.42
CA GLU A 151 4.13 12.23 -4.87
C GLU A 151 4.83 11.25 -3.93
N TYR A 152 4.16 10.14 -3.60
CA TYR A 152 4.72 9.06 -2.81
C TYR A 152 4.59 7.74 -3.55
N LEU A 153 5.68 6.97 -3.64
CA LEU A 153 5.60 5.54 -3.93
C LEU A 153 5.56 4.80 -2.60
N ASN A 154 4.57 3.91 -2.47
CA ASN A 154 4.31 3.16 -1.24
C ASN A 154 4.67 1.68 -1.39
N VAL A 155 4.24 1.06 -2.50
CA VAL A 155 4.59 -0.32 -2.86
C VAL A 155 4.92 -0.35 -4.34
N TRP A 156 6.12 -0.80 -4.71
CA TRP A 156 6.50 -0.91 -6.12
C TRP A 156 7.35 -2.14 -6.35
N HIS A 157 7.39 -2.60 -7.60
CA HIS A 157 8.32 -3.63 -8.04
C HIS A 157 9.33 -2.98 -8.99
N GLU A 158 10.57 -2.88 -8.54
CA GLU A 158 11.69 -2.22 -9.24
C GLU A 158 12.40 -3.23 -10.12
N ALA A 159 12.56 -2.94 -11.41
CA ALA A 159 13.24 -3.82 -12.34
C ALA A 159 14.72 -3.99 -11.95
N ALA A 160 15.34 -5.13 -12.30
CA ALA A 160 16.68 -5.48 -11.86
C ALA A 160 17.77 -4.49 -12.31
N ASP A 161 17.54 -3.77 -13.42
CA ASP A 161 18.45 -2.75 -13.93
C ASP A 161 18.17 -1.33 -13.39
N TYR A 162 17.20 -1.21 -12.49
CA TYR A 162 16.73 0.04 -11.87
C TYR A 162 16.19 1.07 -12.89
N SER A 163 15.88 0.65 -14.12
CA SER A 163 15.45 1.54 -15.21
C SER A 163 13.98 1.93 -15.12
N ALA A 164 13.17 1.10 -14.45
CA ALA A 164 11.72 1.25 -14.38
C ALA A 164 11.15 0.40 -13.24
N ASN A 165 9.86 0.60 -12.97
CA ASN A 165 9.09 -0.26 -12.10
C ASN A 165 8.05 -1.01 -12.93
N GLN A 166 7.79 -2.30 -12.67
CA GLN A 166 6.73 -3.04 -13.37
C GLN A 166 5.34 -2.51 -12.97
N PHE A 167 5.18 -2.07 -11.73
CA PHE A 167 4.05 -1.25 -11.28
C PHE A 167 4.48 -0.33 -10.13
N ASN A 168 3.68 0.70 -9.90
CA ASN A 168 3.76 1.55 -8.72
C ASN A 168 2.39 1.62 -8.03
N PHE A 169 2.38 1.50 -6.72
CA PHE A 169 1.26 1.90 -5.87
C PHE A 169 1.63 3.24 -5.23
N GLU A 170 0.89 4.29 -5.60
CA GLU A 170 1.23 5.67 -5.30
C GLU A 170 0.07 6.45 -4.67
N VAL A 171 0.41 7.52 -3.96
CA VAL A 171 -0.54 8.51 -3.45
C VAL A 171 0.03 9.92 -3.58
N GLY A 172 -0.85 10.93 -3.56
CA GLY A 172 -0.45 12.32 -3.70
C GLY A 172 -0.46 12.83 -5.13
N THR A 173 0.27 13.92 -5.35
CA THR A 173 0.26 14.68 -6.61
C THR A 173 1.33 14.13 -7.55
N ILE A 174 0.92 13.23 -8.45
CA ILE A 174 1.84 12.52 -9.35
C ILE A 174 2.52 13.50 -10.31
N LEU A 175 3.85 13.55 -10.30
CA LEU A 175 4.66 14.44 -11.12
C LEU A 175 4.40 14.17 -12.61
N GLY A 176 4.15 15.25 -13.35
CA GLY A 176 3.82 15.18 -14.78
C GLY A 176 2.38 14.72 -15.07
N GLN A 177 1.53 14.47 -14.07
CA GLN A 177 0.15 14.01 -14.26
C GLN A 177 -0.87 14.88 -13.51
N THR A 178 -1.00 16.15 -13.92
CA THR A 178 -1.79 17.18 -13.23
C THR A 178 -3.31 16.93 -13.17
N GLY A 179 -3.83 15.98 -13.96
CA GLY A 179 -5.26 15.63 -13.98
C GLY A 179 -5.68 14.60 -12.92
N LEU A 180 -4.74 13.97 -12.22
CA LEU A 180 -5.07 12.91 -11.26
C LEU A 180 -5.34 13.49 -9.86
N PRO A 181 -6.44 13.12 -9.17
CA PRO A 181 -6.71 13.61 -7.83
C PRO A 181 -5.63 13.20 -6.84
N LYS A 182 -5.13 14.13 -6.02
CA LYS A 182 -4.05 13.83 -5.06
C LYS A 182 -4.46 12.92 -3.91
N ASN A 183 -5.73 12.95 -3.51
CA ASN A 183 -6.29 12.21 -2.39
C ASN A 183 -6.81 10.81 -2.79
N THR A 184 -6.12 10.17 -3.73
CA THR A 184 -6.42 8.80 -4.16
C THR A 184 -5.15 7.96 -4.15
N PHE A 185 -5.29 6.73 -3.69
CA PHE A 185 -4.34 5.67 -4.00
C PHE A 185 -4.49 5.27 -5.46
N LYS A 186 -3.37 5.00 -6.13
CA LYS A 186 -3.31 4.70 -7.55
C LYS A 186 -2.39 3.52 -7.79
N VAL A 187 -2.81 2.62 -8.68
CA VAL A 187 -1.92 1.63 -9.28
C VAL A 187 -1.55 2.13 -10.66
N LEU A 188 -0.27 2.39 -10.87
CA LEU A 188 0.31 2.77 -12.16
C LEU A 188 1.07 1.58 -12.75
N ASN A 189 1.03 1.43 -14.07
CA ASN A 189 1.78 0.40 -14.78
C ASN A 189 3.22 0.87 -15.07
N ARG A 190 4.02 0.05 -15.78
CA ARG A 190 5.42 0.38 -16.11
C ARG A 190 5.60 1.70 -16.88
N GLN A 191 4.61 2.12 -17.66
CA GLN A 191 4.63 3.39 -18.38
C GLN A 191 4.05 4.56 -17.56
N ASN A 192 3.90 4.38 -16.24
CA ASN A 192 3.25 5.32 -15.32
C ASN A 192 1.80 5.67 -15.70
N LYS A 193 1.12 4.82 -16.49
CA LYS A 193 -0.30 5.00 -16.78
C LYS A 193 -1.14 4.45 -15.63
N GLN A 194 -2.10 5.23 -15.17
CA GLN A 194 -3.06 4.78 -14.16
C GLN A 194 -3.87 3.59 -14.68
N ILE A 195 -3.76 2.46 -13.99
CA ILE A 195 -4.58 1.26 -14.21
C ILE A 195 -5.86 1.34 -13.39
N TRP A 196 -5.74 1.76 -12.13
CA TRP A 196 -6.86 1.84 -11.21
C TRP A 196 -6.57 2.82 -10.07
N SER A 197 -7.61 3.34 -9.43
CA SER A 197 -7.49 4.25 -8.28
C SER A 197 -8.70 4.20 -7.36
N THR A 198 -8.50 4.53 -6.09
CA THR A 198 -9.56 4.69 -5.09
C THR A 198 -9.26 5.86 -4.15
N PRO A 199 -10.26 6.56 -3.58
CA PRO A 199 -10.03 7.55 -2.54
C PRO A 199 -9.23 6.99 -1.36
N VAL A 200 -8.40 7.85 -0.73
CA VAL A 200 -7.72 7.52 0.52
C VAL A 200 -8.74 7.53 1.67
N GLU A 201 -8.83 6.42 2.39
CA GLU A 201 -9.63 6.27 3.60
C GLU A 201 -8.79 6.63 4.83
N LYS A 202 -9.30 7.54 5.66
CA LYS A 202 -8.53 8.07 6.79
C LYS A 202 -8.61 7.21 8.05
N SER A 203 -9.70 6.48 8.23
CA SER A 203 -10.04 5.84 9.51
C SER A 203 -9.97 4.32 9.49
N ASP A 204 -9.98 3.71 8.31
CA ASP A 204 -10.12 2.26 8.14
C ASP A 204 -9.00 1.67 7.29
N TRP A 205 -8.84 0.36 7.35
CA TRP A 205 -7.92 -0.36 6.47
C TRP A 205 -8.42 -0.30 5.02
N GLN A 206 -7.49 -0.20 4.09
CA GLN A 206 -7.70 -0.44 2.67
C GLN A 206 -6.81 -1.61 2.27
N ASN A 207 -7.43 -2.70 1.82
CA ASN A 207 -6.73 -3.92 1.46
C ASN A 207 -6.53 -3.96 -0.06
N PHE A 208 -5.34 -4.35 -0.50
CA PHE A 208 -4.97 -4.42 -1.90
C PHE A 208 -4.30 -5.75 -2.19
N ALA A 209 -4.50 -6.22 -3.43
CA ALA A 209 -3.58 -7.17 -4.02
C ALA A 209 -3.32 -6.80 -5.48
N ILE A 210 -2.11 -7.08 -5.94
CA ILE A 210 -1.68 -6.82 -7.32
C ILE A 210 -1.04 -8.08 -7.86
N THR A 211 -1.68 -8.68 -8.86
CA THR A 211 -1.15 -9.83 -9.58
C THR A 211 -0.31 -9.36 -10.76
N LEU A 212 0.92 -9.85 -10.85
CA LEU A 212 1.75 -9.79 -12.05
C LEU A 212 1.82 -11.19 -12.67
N ASP A 213 1.38 -11.32 -13.91
CA ASP A 213 1.62 -12.51 -14.72
C ASP A 213 2.82 -12.21 -15.63
N PHE A 214 3.99 -12.73 -15.26
CA PHE A 214 5.24 -12.58 -16.01
C PHE A 214 5.22 -13.42 -17.31
N ASN A 215 4.41 -14.49 -17.36
CA ASN A 215 4.29 -15.33 -18.55
C ASN A 215 3.48 -14.63 -19.64
N LYS A 216 2.42 -13.92 -19.24
CA LYS A 216 1.49 -13.25 -20.18
C LYS A 216 1.68 -11.75 -20.27
N ASN A 217 2.58 -11.16 -19.47
CA ASN A 217 2.76 -9.72 -19.38
C ASN A 217 1.42 -9.01 -19.07
N THR A 218 0.80 -9.39 -17.95
CA THR A 218 -0.42 -8.74 -17.47
C THR A 218 -0.34 -8.32 -16.00
N LEU A 219 -1.14 -7.32 -15.65
CA LEU A 219 -1.34 -6.83 -14.29
C LEU A 219 -2.83 -6.87 -13.94
N GLN A 220 -3.18 -7.26 -12.72
CA GLN A 220 -4.56 -7.23 -12.22
C GLN A 220 -4.62 -6.68 -10.79
N VAL A 221 -5.61 -5.84 -10.50
CA VAL A 221 -5.77 -5.19 -9.20
C VAL A 221 -6.99 -5.74 -8.47
N TYR A 222 -6.82 -5.95 -7.17
CA TYR A 222 -7.83 -6.36 -6.22
C TYR A 222 -7.88 -5.34 -5.08
N TYR A 223 -9.08 -5.09 -4.56
CA TYR A 223 -9.30 -4.09 -3.52
C TYR A 223 -10.50 -4.42 -2.63
N SER A 224 -10.42 -4.03 -1.36
CA SER A 224 -11.56 -3.90 -0.45
C SER A 224 -11.28 -2.89 0.66
N LYS A 225 -12.34 -2.53 1.41
CA LYS A 225 -12.28 -1.60 2.55
C LYS A 225 -12.60 -2.34 3.85
N GLY A 226 -11.87 -2.03 4.91
CA GLY A 226 -12.05 -2.61 6.24
C GLY A 226 -12.05 -4.14 6.16
N ASP A 227 -13.15 -4.73 6.62
CA ASP A 227 -13.32 -6.17 6.78
C ASP A 227 -13.93 -6.83 5.51
N ASP A 228 -14.26 -6.02 4.48
CA ASP A 228 -14.91 -6.52 3.27
C ASP A 228 -14.01 -7.52 2.51
N PRO A 229 -14.60 -8.56 1.88
CA PRO A 229 -13.87 -9.48 1.01
C PRO A 229 -13.11 -8.77 -0.10
N LEU A 230 -11.85 -9.15 -0.32
CA LEU A 230 -11.06 -8.63 -1.41
C LEU A 230 -11.69 -9.08 -2.74
N LYS A 231 -11.83 -8.15 -3.69
CA LYS A 231 -12.43 -8.44 -4.99
C LYS A 231 -11.58 -7.86 -6.09
N SER A 232 -11.59 -8.52 -7.23
CA SER A 232 -10.99 -7.97 -8.44
C SER A 232 -11.73 -6.68 -8.84
N VAL A 233 -10.97 -5.61 -9.01
CA VAL A 233 -11.47 -4.28 -9.43
C VAL A 233 -11.03 -3.90 -10.84
N THR A 234 -10.18 -4.74 -11.45
CA THR A 234 -9.83 -4.69 -12.87
C THR A 234 -9.85 -6.09 -13.45
N GLN A 235 -10.09 -6.21 -14.75
CA GLN A 235 -9.63 -7.40 -15.48
C GLN A 235 -8.10 -7.43 -15.51
N ALA A 236 -7.50 -8.56 -15.91
CA ALA A 236 -6.08 -8.59 -16.26
C ALA A 236 -5.85 -7.67 -17.48
N VAL A 237 -4.98 -6.67 -17.32
CA VAL A 237 -4.62 -5.70 -18.37
C VAL A 237 -3.19 -5.92 -18.82
N SER A 238 -2.88 -5.60 -20.08
CA SER A 238 -1.52 -5.68 -20.61
C SER A 238 -0.56 -4.82 -19.77
N ASN A 239 0.57 -5.40 -19.37
CA ASN A 239 1.65 -4.72 -18.65
C ASN A 239 3.00 -5.33 -19.01
N ASN A 240 4.01 -4.50 -19.25
CA ASN A 240 5.35 -5.02 -19.47
C ASN A 240 6.00 -5.40 -18.13
N ASN A 241 6.02 -6.70 -17.83
CA ASN A 241 6.55 -7.27 -16.59
C ASN A 241 8.01 -7.76 -16.72
N ALA A 242 8.67 -7.54 -17.86
CA ALA A 242 10.04 -8.01 -18.09
C ALA A 242 11.06 -7.28 -17.21
N GLY A 243 12.24 -7.89 -17.03
CA GLY A 243 13.40 -7.27 -16.38
C GLY A 243 13.70 -7.74 -14.96
N GLY A 244 13.00 -8.77 -14.45
CA GLY A 244 13.22 -9.27 -13.09
C GLY A 244 13.03 -8.17 -12.04
N GLY A 245 13.72 -8.28 -10.91
CA GLY A 245 13.76 -7.23 -9.89
C GLY A 245 13.21 -7.63 -8.54
N GLN A 246 12.88 -6.62 -7.73
CA GLN A 246 12.54 -6.77 -6.31
C GLN A 246 11.34 -5.91 -5.94
N TYR A 247 10.59 -6.35 -4.93
CA TYR A 247 9.57 -5.54 -4.30
C TYR A 247 10.18 -4.59 -3.27
N GLN A 248 9.54 -3.42 -3.17
CA GLN A 248 9.91 -2.37 -2.26
C GLN A 248 8.64 -1.86 -1.56
N ILE A 249 8.66 -1.83 -0.23
CA ILE A 249 7.50 -1.48 0.60
C ILE A 249 7.90 -0.41 1.62
N GLY A 250 7.24 0.74 1.59
CA GLY A 250 7.53 1.82 2.51
C GLY A 250 7.13 3.17 1.97
N LEU A 251 8.06 4.11 1.90
CA LEU A 251 7.80 5.45 1.39
C LEU A 251 8.97 5.95 0.55
N LEU A 252 8.68 6.44 -0.64
CA LEU A 252 9.55 7.32 -1.42
C LEU A 252 8.78 8.59 -1.73
N LYS A 253 9.08 9.66 -0.99
CA LYS A 253 8.54 11.00 -1.23
C LYS A 253 9.37 11.72 -2.30
N LYS A 254 8.74 12.11 -3.40
CA LYS A 254 9.37 12.92 -4.45
C LYS A 254 9.34 14.41 -4.11
N PRO A 255 10.32 15.21 -4.55
CA PRO A 255 10.32 16.66 -4.36
C PRO A 255 9.33 17.32 -5.34
N THR A 256 9.03 18.60 -5.09
CA THR A 256 8.27 19.43 -6.03
C THR A 256 9.14 20.54 -6.65
N GLY A 257 8.72 21.11 -7.78
CA GLY A 257 9.36 22.31 -8.35
C GLY A 257 10.72 22.05 -9.01
N THR A 258 10.97 20.84 -9.51
CA THR A 258 12.21 20.46 -10.19
C THR A 258 11.93 19.47 -11.33
N SER A 259 12.81 19.44 -12.33
CA SER A 259 12.91 18.35 -13.31
C SER A 259 13.99 17.32 -12.91
N ASP A 260 14.96 17.71 -12.08
CA ASP A 260 15.93 16.80 -11.46
C ASP A 260 15.38 16.31 -10.12
N VAL A 261 14.48 15.33 -10.23
CA VAL A 261 13.71 14.77 -9.11
C VAL A 261 14.63 14.01 -8.13
N VAL A 262 15.74 13.46 -8.62
CA VAL A 262 16.65 12.64 -7.79
C VAL A 262 17.50 13.53 -6.88
N ASN A 263 17.97 14.67 -7.38
CA ASN A 263 19.00 15.45 -6.67
C ASN A 263 18.50 16.79 -6.11
N ALA A 264 17.42 17.35 -6.64
CA ALA A 264 17.00 18.72 -6.36
C ALA A 264 15.51 18.83 -6.05
N GLY A 265 15.02 20.08 -5.92
CA GLY A 265 13.63 20.40 -5.67
C GLY A 265 13.30 20.65 -4.20
N TYR A 266 12.05 21.05 -3.99
CA TYR A 266 11.55 21.42 -2.67
C TYR A 266 11.15 20.17 -1.88
N GLN A 267 11.55 20.16 -0.61
CA GLN A 267 11.09 19.30 0.46
C GLN A 267 10.83 20.20 1.66
N GLU A 268 9.75 19.97 2.41
CA GLU A 268 9.56 20.61 3.70
C GLU A 268 10.71 20.22 4.65
N SER A 269 10.90 21.05 5.68
CA SER A 269 11.80 20.73 6.79
C SER A 269 10.99 20.20 7.97
N LYS A 270 11.67 19.44 8.84
CA LYS A 270 11.11 18.80 10.04
C LYS A 270 9.95 17.88 9.71
N ILE A 271 10.06 17.11 8.63
CA ILE A 271 9.00 16.17 8.25
C ILE A 271 8.93 15.03 9.26
N ASN A 272 7.70 14.58 9.51
CA ASN A 272 7.38 13.40 10.31
C ASN A 272 6.14 12.77 9.67
N GLU A 273 6.39 11.95 8.67
CA GLU A 273 5.36 11.39 7.79
C GLU A 273 5.43 9.87 7.85
N GLY A 274 4.31 9.19 7.71
CA GLY A 274 4.28 7.74 7.88
C GLY A 274 3.12 7.07 7.14
N GLN A 275 3.34 5.80 6.81
CA GLN A 275 2.33 4.92 6.24
C GLN A 275 2.32 3.60 7.00
N ILE A 276 1.14 3.26 7.54
CA ILE A 276 0.91 2.00 8.23
C ILE A 276 0.61 0.91 7.22
N TYR A 277 1.21 -0.26 7.42
CA TYR A 277 1.07 -1.47 6.63
C TYR A 277 0.64 -2.66 7.50
N GLY A 278 -0.07 -3.59 6.86
CA GLY A 278 -0.40 -4.92 7.38
C GLY A 278 -0.65 -5.87 6.21
N SER A 279 -0.95 -7.14 6.48
CA SER A 279 -1.26 -8.14 5.43
C SER A 279 -0.22 -8.24 4.32
N LEU A 280 1.06 -8.02 4.64
CA LEU A 280 2.12 -7.94 3.65
C LEU A 280 2.69 -9.33 3.34
N PHE A 281 2.38 -9.87 2.17
CA PHE A 281 2.98 -11.11 1.69
C PHE A 281 2.90 -11.20 0.17
N ILE A 282 3.71 -12.08 -0.42
CA ILE A 282 3.64 -12.45 -1.83
C ILE A 282 3.28 -13.92 -1.91
N GLU A 283 2.26 -14.26 -2.68
CA GLU A 283 1.86 -15.64 -2.92
C GLU A 283 2.11 -16.07 -4.37
N ASP A 284 2.27 -17.38 -4.55
CA ASP A 284 2.29 -17.99 -5.88
C ASP A 284 0.87 -18.16 -6.40
N SER A 285 0.56 -17.42 -7.46
CA SER A 285 -0.78 -17.37 -8.06
C SER A 285 -0.91 -18.26 -9.29
N ALA A 286 -0.04 -19.25 -9.42
CA ALA A 286 -0.18 -20.31 -10.42
C ALA A 286 -1.58 -20.96 -10.35
N GLY A 287 -2.11 -21.36 -11.51
CA GLY A 287 -3.45 -21.96 -11.60
C GLY A 287 -4.62 -21.02 -11.26
N GLY A 288 -4.37 -19.70 -11.15
CA GLY A 288 -5.40 -18.72 -10.77
C GLY A 288 -5.67 -18.65 -9.27
N CYS A 289 -4.75 -19.16 -8.43
CA CYS A 289 -4.88 -19.03 -6.98
C CYS A 289 -4.68 -17.58 -6.55
N VAL A 290 -5.70 -16.98 -5.93
CA VAL A 290 -5.58 -15.68 -5.25
C VAL A 290 -6.34 -15.70 -3.94
N SER A 291 -5.69 -15.39 -2.82
CA SER A 291 -6.33 -15.24 -1.50
C SER A 291 -7.22 -13.97 -1.50
N LEU A 292 -8.51 -14.09 -1.16
CA LEU A 292 -9.50 -13.00 -1.26
C LEU A 292 -10.25 -12.77 0.06
#